data_AF-A0A2E9K3A6-F1
#
_entry.id   AF-A0A2E9K3A6-F1
#
_cell.length_a   1.000
_cell.length_b   1.000
_cell.length_c   1.000
_cell.angle_alpha   90.00
_cell.angle_beta   90.00
_cell.angle_gamma   90.00
#
_symmetry.space_group_name_H-M   'P 1'
#
loop_
_entity.id
_entity.type
_entity.pdbx_description
1 polymer ?
#
loop_
_entity_poly.entity_id
_entity_poly.type
_entity_poly.pdbx_seq_one_letter_code
_entity_poly.pdbx_strand_id
1 'polypeptide(L)'
;MMTFLCLLLCIAGFLHFSMANPKHFRAVTGDEIENVPGGRLIFQTLAVCFLTVATFPAIAGWQTEIGLVVWCGLLHVAAVLVSLLFTYQQDALAFIWRWCVPGGWLQRVLPR
;
A
#
# COMPACT_ATOMS: atom_id res chain seq x y z
N MET A 1 2.86 20.30 2.35
CA MET A 1 2.44 19.71 1.05
C MET A 1 3.17 18.40 0.77
N MET A 2 4.51 18.35 0.86
CA MET A 2 5.29 17.13 0.58
C MET A 2 5.14 16.00 1.62
N THR A 3 4.92 16.33 2.90
CA THR A 3 4.61 15.33 3.94
C THR A 3 3.30 14.59 3.71
N PHE A 4 2.28 15.30 3.26
CA PHE A 4 0.98 14.69 2.95
C PHE A 4 1.10 13.72 1.77
N LEU A 5 1.86 14.11 0.74
CA LEU A 5 2.17 13.23 -0.39
C LEU A 5 2.94 11.98 0.07
N CYS A 6 3.96 12.14 0.93
CA CYS A 6 4.67 11.02 1.54
C CYS A 6 3.71 10.06 2.25
N LEU A 7 2.81 10.58 3.09
CA LEU A 7 1.81 9.78 3.81
C LEU A 7 0.89 9.02 2.85
N LEU A 8 0.40 9.66 1.79
CA LEU A 8 -0.45 9.00 0.79
C LEU A 8 0.29 7.86 0.08
N LEU A 9 1.56 8.07 -0.29
CA LEU A 9 2.38 7.01 -0.89
C LEU A 9 2.62 5.86 0.09
N CYS A 10 2.88 6.16 1.37
CA CYS A 10 3.01 5.13 2.41
C CYS A 10 1.72 4.32 2.57
N ILE A 11 0.55 4.98 2.60
CA ILE A 11 -0.75 4.30 2.67
C ILE A 11 -0.96 3.41 1.45
N ALA A 12 -0.68 3.91 0.23
CA ALA A 12 -0.78 3.13 -0.99
C ALA A 12 0.14 1.90 -0.98
N GLY A 13 1.39 2.07 -0.50
CA GLY A 13 2.35 0.99 -0.34
C GLY A 13 1.88 -0.08 0.64
N PHE A 14 1.40 0.30 1.83
CA PHE A 14 0.87 -0.65 2.80
C PHE A 14 -0.44 -1.31 2.37
N LEU A 15 -1.27 -0.63 1.58
CA LEU A 15 -2.43 -1.25 0.93
C LEU A 15 -2.00 -2.36 -0.04
N HIS A 16 -0.93 -2.16 -0.82
CA HIS A 16 -0.39 -3.21 -1.70
C HIS A 16 0.23 -4.35 -0.89
N PHE A 17 0.93 -4.00 0.19
CA PHE A 17 1.54 -4.97 1.07
C PHE A 17 0.50 -5.85 1.76
N SER A 18 -0.64 -5.29 2.18
CA SER A 18 -1.72 -6.07 2.81
C SER A 18 -2.31 -7.09 1.84
N MET A 19 -2.43 -6.75 0.55
CA MET A 19 -2.93 -7.63 -0.51
C MET A 19 -1.96 -8.74 -0.89
N ALA A 20 -0.68 -8.66 -0.50
CA ALA A 20 0.25 -9.78 -0.64
C ALA A 20 -0.04 -10.92 0.35
N ASN A 21 -0.91 -10.69 1.35
CA ASN A 21 -1.35 -11.73 2.29
C ASN A 21 -2.58 -12.47 1.70
N PRO A 22 -2.53 -13.81 1.57
CA PRO A 22 -3.62 -14.60 1.00
C PRO A 22 -4.98 -14.37 1.67
N LYS A 23 -5.00 -14.23 3.00
CA LYS A 23 -6.25 -14.02 3.76
C LYS A 23 -6.89 -12.68 3.45
N HIS A 24 -6.08 -11.63 3.37
CA HIS A 24 -6.55 -10.29 3.08
C HIS A 24 -6.99 -10.15 1.63
N PHE A 25 -6.20 -10.72 0.71
CA PHE A 25 -6.53 -10.74 -0.70
C PHE A 25 -7.87 -11.43 -0.95
N ARG A 26 -8.08 -12.61 -0.35
CA ARG A 26 -9.35 -13.35 -0.44
C ARG A 26 -10.53 -12.60 0.15
N ALA A 27 -10.34 -11.94 1.29
CA ALA A 27 -11.39 -11.12 1.91
C ALA A 27 -11.84 -9.95 1.00
N VAL A 28 -10.91 -9.35 0.27
CA VAL A 28 -11.17 -8.14 -0.55
C VAL A 28 -11.63 -8.49 -1.96
N THR A 29 -11.13 -9.58 -2.52
CA THR A 29 -11.35 -9.92 -3.94
C THR A 29 -12.26 -11.11 -4.15
N GLY A 30 -12.46 -11.95 -3.13
CA GLY A 30 -13.16 -13.22 -3.22
C GLY A 30 -12.37 -14.35 -3.89
N ASP A 31 -11.15 -14.06 -4.36
CA ASP A 31 -10.28 -15.00 -5.08
C ASP A 31 -9.03 -15.32 -4.26
N GLU A 32 -8.32 -16.39 -4.61
CA GLU A 32 -7.07 -16.75 -3.94
C GLU A 32 -5.89 -16.14 -4.68
N ILE A 33 -4.97 -15.52 -3.94
CA ILE A 33 -3.78 -14.89 -4.54
C ILE A 33 -2.89 -15.90 -5.28
N GLU A 34 -3.00 -17.18 -4.93
CA GLU A 34 -2.27 -18.28 -5.53
C GLU A 34 -2.73 -18.57 -6.97
N ASN A 35 -3.98 -18.21 -7.30
CA ASN A 35 -4.50 -18.27 -8.67
C ASN A 35 -3.88 -17.18 -9.58
N VAL A 36 -3.18 -16.20 -9.00
CA VAL A 36 -2.50 -15.15 -9.75
C VAL A 36 -1.01 -15.49 -9.83
N PRO A 37 -0.48 -15.93 -10.98
CA PRO A 37 0.92 -16.30 -11.10
C PRO A 37 1.84 -15.11 -10.76
N GLY A 38 2.62 -15.25 -9.69
CA GLY A 38 3.50 -14.20 -9.19
C GLY A 38 2.79 -13.03 -8.49
N GLY A 39 1.47 -13.10 -8.26
CA GLY A 39 0.68 -12.00 -7.70
C GLY A 39 1.22 -11.48 -6.37
N ARG A 40 1.62 -12.38 -5.48
CA ARG A 40 2.28 -12.03 -4.20
C ARG A 40 3.54 -11.20 -4.39
N LEU A 41 4.41 -11.61 -5.32
CA LEU A 41 5.68 -10.93 -5.59
C LEU A 41 5.45 -9.58 -6.26
N ILE A 42 4.45 -9.49 -7.14
CA ILE A 42 4.05 -8.25 -7.82
C ILE A 42 3.56 -7.22 -6.80
N PHE A 43 2.64 -7.61 -5.90
CA PHE A 43 2.13 -6.69 -4.88
C PHE A 43 3.19 -6.30 -3.85
N GLN A 44 4.10 -7.20 -3.47
CA GLN A 44 5.24 -6.87 -2.62
C GLN A 44 6.20 -5.89 -3.32
N THR A 45 6.52 -6.14 -4.58
CA THR A 45 7.39 -5.24 -5.37
C THR A 45 6.75 -3.87 -5.49
N LEU A 46 5.46 -3.79 -5.81
CA LEU A 46 4.73 -2.52 -5.85
C LEU A 46 4.74 -1.82 -4.49
N ALA A 47 4.45 -2.54 -3.41
CA ALA A 47 4.50 -1.98 -2.07
C ALA A 47 5.87 -1.36 -1.77
N VAL A 48 6.95 -2.11 -2.00
CA VAL A 48 8.32 -1.63 -1.78
C VAL A 48 8.60 -0.40 -2.65
N CYS A 49 8.22 -0.40 -3.93
CA CYS A 49 8.38 0.76 -4.82
C CYS A 49 7.64 2.00 -4.29
N PHE A 50 6.40 1.87 -3.83
CA PHE A 50 5.67 3.01 -3.26
C PHE A 50 6.33 3.53 -1.98
N LEU A 51 6.78 2.63 -1.09
CA LEU A 51 7.41 3.00 0.18
C LEU A 51 8.78 3.65 -0.03
N THR A 52 9.58 3.16 -0.98
CA THR A 52 10.88 3.76 -1.33
C THR A 52 10.68 5.12 -1.99
N VAL A 53 9.73 5.25 -2.92
CA VAL A 53 9.42 6.52 -3.57
C VAL A 53 8.86 7.54 -2.56
N ALA A 54 8.16 7.10 -1.51
CA ALA A 54 7.69 7.97 -0.43
C ALA A 54 8.85 8.67 0.33
N THR A 55 10.07 8.16 0.25
CA THR A 55 11.25 8.78 0.89
C THR A 55 11.60 10.13 0.25
N PHE A 56 11.46 10.26 -1.07
CA PHE A 56 11.80 11.49 -1.80
C PHE A 56 11.02 12.72 -1.31
N PRO A 57 9.66 12.70 -1.21
CA PRO A 57 8.92 13.84 -0.70
C PRO A 57 9.20 14.12 0.79
N ALA A 58 9.58 13.11 1.58
CA ALA A 58 9.98 13.33 2.97
C ALA A 58 11.30 14.11 3.06
N ILE A 59 12.32 13.70 2.29
CA ILE A 59 13.63 14.38 2.22
C ILE A 59 13.47 15.79 1.63
N ALA A 60 12.68 15.94 0.57
CA ALA A 60 12.42 17.25 -0.05
C ALA A 60 11.73 18.24 0.90
N GLY A 61 10.93 17.74 1.86
CA GLY A 61 10.23 18.58 2.83
C GLY A 61 11.05 18.98 4.06
N TRP A 62 11.99 18.13 4.50
CA TRP A 62 12.63 18.25 5.81
C TRP A 62 14.16 18.14 5.80
N GLN A 63 14.81 18.12 4.64
CA GLN A 63 16.24 17.74 4.49
C GLN A 63 16.47 16.25 4.82
N THR A 64 17.64 15.72 4.45
CA THR A 64 17.90 14.27 4.48
C THR A 64 17.74 13.66 5.88
N GLU A 65 18.39 14.23 6.90
CA GLU A 65 18.44 13.62 8.24
C GLU A 65 17.07 13.61 8.92
N ILE A 66 16.40 14.76 8.99
CA ILE A 66 15.06 14.89 9.60
C ILE A 66 14.01 14.21 8.73
N GLY A 67 14.14 14.29 7.40
CA GLY A 67 13.23 13.66 6.45
C GLY A 67 13.16 12.15 6.59
N LEU A 68 14.28 11.47 6.85
CA LEU A 68 14.29 10.03 7.11
C LEU A 68 13.57 9.66 8.41
N VAL A 69 13.75 10.46 9.48
CA VAL A 69 13.03 10.24 10.75
C VAL A 69 11.53 10.47 10.58
N VAL A 70 11.15 11.54 9.88
CA VAL A 70 9.75 11.84 9.55
C VAL A 70 9.14 10.73 8.68
N TRP A 71 9.86 10.24 7.67
CA TRP A 71 9.44 9.12 6.85
C TRP A 71 9.16 7.87 7.69
N CYS A 72 10.06 7.50 8.61
CA CYS A 72 9.82 6.41 9.56
C CYS A 72 8.56 6.62 10.41
N GLY A 73 8.32 7.83 10.90
CA GLY A 73 7.09 8.17 11.63
C GLY A 73 5.84 8.01 10.77
N LEU A 74 5.89 8.49 9.52
CA LEU A 74 4.77 8.40 8.57
C LEU A 74 4.51 6.95 8.12
N LEU A 75 5.55 6.12 8.00
CA LEU A 75 5.40 4.69 7.77
C LEU A 75 4.59 4.04 8.89
N HIS A 76 4.91 4.38 10.15
CA HIS A 76 4.18 3.85 11.30
C HIS A 76 2.71 4.29 11.30
N VAL A 77 2.45 5.59 11.10
CA VAL A 77 1.09 6.13 11.01
C VAL A 77 0.29 5.47 9.89
N ALA A 78 0.89 5.31 8.70
CA ALA A 78 0.24 4.65 7.57
C ALA A 78 -0.05 3.17 7.85
N ALA A 79 0.88 2.44 8.46
CA ALA A 79 0.68 1.03 8.81
C ALA A 79 -0.47 0.86 9.81
N VAL A 80 -0.53 1.69 10.86
CA VAL A 80 -1.63 1.68 11.83
C VAL A 80 -2.95 2.02 11.15
N LEU A 81 -2.98 3.05 10.30
CA LEU A 81 -4.20 3.45 9.60
C LEU A 81 -4.74 2.35 8.68
N VAL A 82 -3.86 1.72 7.89
CA VAL A 82 -4.25 0.60 7.02
C VAL A 82 -4.71 -0.60 7.84
N SER A 83 -4.06 -0.88 8.98
CA SER A 83 -4.49 -1.94 9.89
C SER A 83 -5.88 -1.65 10.46
N LEU A 84 -6.13 -0.43 10.94
CA LEU A 84 -7.44 -0.01 11.47
C LEU A 84 -8.52 -0.10 10.40
N LEU A 85 -8.24 0.36 9.19
CA LEU A 85 -9.18 0.31 8.08
C LEU A 85 -9.49 -1.15 7.70
N PHE A 86 -8.48 -2.03 7.72
CA PHE A 86 -8.68 -3.45 7.50
C PHE A 86 -9.43 -4.14 8.64
N THR A 87 -9.32 -3.68 9.88
CA THR A 87 -10.03 -4.27 11.03
C THR A 87 -11.48 -3.81 11.11
N TYR A 88 -11.74 -2.52 10.89
CA TYR A 88 -13.05 -1.93 11.18
C TYR A 88 -13.88 -1.59 9.94
N GLN A 89 -13.26 -1.41 8.77
CA GLN A 89 -13.96 -1.02 7.54
C GLN A 89 -13.37 -1.71 6.30
N GLN A 90 -13.47 -3.04 6.30
CA GLN A 90 -12.96 -3.89 5.21
C GLN A 90 -13.53 -3.51 3.85
N ASP A 91 -14.83 -3.18 3.77
CA ASP A 91 -15.50 -2.79 2.52
C ASP A 91 -14.96 -1.48 1.96
N ALA A 92 -14.69 -0.49 2.83
CA ALA A 92 -14.11 0.78 2.43
C ALA A 92 -12.69 0.58 1.90
N LEU A 93 -11.88 -0.26 2.57
CA LEU A 93 -10.54 -0.61 2.10
C LEU A 93 -10.59 -1.29 0.73
N ALA A 94 -11.49 -2.25 0.55
CA ALA A 94 -11.68 -2.94 -0.73
C ALA A 94 -12.05 -1.96 -1.85
N PHE A 95 -12.95 -1.02 -1.56
CA PHE A 95 -13.32 0.03 -2.50
C PHE A 95 -12.13 0.93 -2.87
N ILE A 96 -11.42 1.45 -1.87
CA ILE A 96 -10.26 2.33 -2.07
C ILE A 96 -9.19 1.61 -2.87
N TRP A 97 -8.86 0.37 -2.52
CA TRP A 97 -7.82 -0.38 -3.23
C TRP A 97 -8.23 -0.68 -4.68
N ARG A 98 -9.51 -0.97 -4.93
CA ARG A 98 -10.02 -1.26 -6.29
C ARG A 98 -10.06 -0.06 -7.23
N TRP A 99 -10.30 1.14 -6.69
CA TRP A 99 -10.58 2.34 -7.50
C TRP A 99 -9.51 3.41 -7.40
N CYS A 100 -8.89 3.58 -6.25
CA CYS A 100 -7.94 4.67 -6.01
C CYS A 100 -6.48 4.24 -6.18
N VAL A 101 -6.19 2.93 -6.24
CA VAL A 101 -4.80 2.44 -6.29
C VAL A 101 -4.64 1.42 -7.44
N PRO A 102 -3.55 1.49 -8.23
CA PRO A 102 -3.38 0.67 -9.43
C PRO A 102 -3.44 -0.86 -9.20
N GLY A 103 -3.20 -1.34 -7.97
CA GLY A 103 -3.25 -2.77 -7.65
C GLY A 103 -4.59 -3.44 -8.00
N GLY A 104 -5.71 -2.75 -7.82
CA GLY A 104 -7.03 -3.28 -8.18
C GLY A 104 -7.26 -3.41 -9.69
N TRP A 105 -6.62 -2.56 -10.50
CA TRP A 105 -6.64 -2.69 -11.95
C TRP A 105 -5.70 -3.82 -12.40
N LEU A 106 -4.51 -3.90 -11.80
CA LEU A 106 -3.51 -4.93 -12.09
C LEU A 106 -4.08 -6.34 -11.90
N GLN A 107 -4.88 -6.54 -10.86
CA GLN A 107 -5.56 -7.81 -10.62
C GLN A 107 -6.50 -8.22 -11.77
N ARG A 108 -7.17 -7.26 -12.44
CA ARG A 108 -8.09 -7.57 -13.55
C ARG A 108 -7.35 -7.90 -14.84
N VAL A 109 -6.13 -7.42 -14.98
CA VAL A 109 -5.30 -7.57 -16.18
C VAL A 109 -4.40 -8.80 -16.10
N LEU A 110 -4.05 -9.25 -14.89
CA LEU A 110 -3.23 -10.45 -14.71
C LEU A 110 -4.00 -11.70 -15.18
N PRO A 111 -3.36 -12.58 -15.98
CA PRO A 111 -3.95 -13.83 -16.39
C PRO A 111 -4.21 -14.72 -15.16
N ARG A 112 -5.34 -15.41 -15.16
CA ARG A 112 -5.76 -16.37 -14.13
C ARG A 112 -5.52 -17.79 -14.60
#